data_AF-A0A4S5DCW2-F1
#
_entry.id   AF-A0A4S5DCW2-F1
#
_cell.length_a   1.000
_cell.length_b   1.000
_cell.length_c   1.000
_cell.angle_alpha   90.00
_cell.angle_beta   90.00
_cell.angle_gamma   90.00
#
_symmetry.space_group_name_H-M   'P 1'
#
loop_
_entity.id
_entity.type
_entity.pdbx_description
1 polymer ?
#
loop_
_entity_poly.entity_id
_entity_poly.type
_entity_poly.pdbx_seq_one_letter_code
_entity_poly.pdbx_strand_id
1 'polypeptide(L)'
;MDIRFFDPNRTANASAWRVLPNRWDAIAFPLIICLLAMAIVGFHQTMAPIGTLQTQKISLDPSNLPEYALRTTLRMLAAMVASLAFTLVYGTLAAKSRRAGMVLIPILDILQSVPVLGYISFTVTFFLALFPGRVLGAELAAIFAIFTSQAWNMTFSFYQSLRTVPRDLSEVSRGFHLTPWQRFWKLEVPFSMPGLIWNMMMSMSGGWFFVVASEAITVGNQTITLPGIGAYLAQAISDKNLGAVGWVIVAMSVVILAYDQFLFRPLVAWADKFRMENTASGDAPQSWLLDMMRRTHLIHQLLVPAGWLLSQAARIPLRAPSRQGTRARGASAGRSSRIGDIVWGAFVILLTVYVVWRVVTFVATGVTMGEVGHVLVLGLVTLLRVLVLIAIASLVWVPLGVLIGLRPKLAEKIQPLAQFLAAFPANLLFPVFVIVIVRFHLNADIWLSPLIVLGTQWYILFNVIAGAMSYPNDYKEATKNFRIRGWQWWRQAILPGIFPYYVTGAITASGGAWNASIVSEFVQWGDTKVVAHGLGSYIAQTTAAGDFPKIILGIAVMSLFVTLFNRLLWRPMYAYAESRLRLD
;
A
#
# COMPACT_ATOMS: atom_id res chain seq x y z
N MET A 1 15.66 -26.40 7.10
CA MET A 1 16.49 -25.97 5.95
C MET A 1 16.67 -27.19 5.04
N ASP A 2 15.68 -27.50 4.21
CA ASP A 2 15.78 -28.62 3.26
C ASP A 2 16.01 -28.01 1.86
N ILE A 3 17.29 -27.81 1.52
CA ILE A 3 17.76 -27.22 0.24
C ILE A 3 17.67 -28.28 -0.86
N ARG A 4 16.57 -29.03 -0.92
CA ARG A 4 16.31 -30.06 -1.95
C ARG A 4 15.47 -29.53 -3.12
N PHE A 5 15.27 -28.21 -3.20
CA PHE A 5 14.45 -27.56 -4.22
C PHE A 5 15.21 -27.08 -5.47
N PHE A 6 16.54 -27.05 -5.46
CA PHE A 6 17.36 -26.59 -6.59
C PHE A 6 18.68 -27.37 -6.67
N ASP A 7 18.61 -28.68 -6.89
CA ASP A 7 19.76 -29.47 -7.28
C ASP A 7 19.76 -29.66 -8.81
N PRO A 8 20.59 -28.92 -9.56
CA PRO A 8 20.64 -29.00 -11.02
C PRO A 8 21.19 -30.35 -11.54
N ASN A 9 21.76 -31.20 -10.68
CA ASN A 9 22.39 -32.45 -11.09
C ASN A 9 21.46 -33.67 -11.09
N ARG A 10 20.18 -33.54 -10.68
CA ARG A 10 19.25 -34.68 -10.59
C ARG A 10 18.45 -34.96 -11.87
N THR A 11 18.64 -34.20 -12.94
CA THR A 11 17.85 -34.31 -14.18
C THR A 11 18.57 -34.97 -15.36
N ALA A 12 19.80 -35.45 -15.20
CA ALA A 12 20.57 -35.97 -16.33
C ALA A 12 20.08 -37.32 -16.89
N ASN A 13 19.23 -38.07 -16.18
CA ASN A 13 18.71 -39.38 -16.63
C ASN A 13 17.18 -39.52 -16.46
N ALA A 14 16.40 -38.54 -16.93
CA ALA A 14 14.94 -38.66 -16.98
C ALA A 14 14.46 -38.75 -18.44
N SER A 15 13.95 -39.93 -18.81
CA SER A 15 13.38 -40.30 -20.11
C SER A 15 12.49 -39.23 -20.75
N ALA A 16 12.63 -39.05 -22.07
CA ALA A 16 11.90 -38.12 -22.94
C ALA A 16 10.37 -38.09 -22.80
N TRP A 17 9.77 -39.11 -22.16
CA TRP A 17 8.34 -39.20 -21.87
C TRP A 17 7.83 -38.23 -20.77
N ARG A 18 8.73 -37.53 -20.04
CA ARG A 18 8.34 -36.48 -19.06
C ARG A 18 8.27 -35.07 -19.62
N VAL A 19 8.42 -34.90 -20.94
CA VAL A 19 8.33 -33.60 -21.63
C VAL A 19 6.91 -33.32 -22.15
N LEU A 20 6.00 -34.31 -22.08
CA LEU A 20 4.63 -34.13 -22.53
C LEU A 20 3.82 -33.24 -21.55
N PRO A 21 3.07 -32.25 -22.07
CA PRO A 21 2.24 -31.38 -21.24
C PRO A 21 1.20 -32.19 -20.45
N ASN A 22 1.11 -31.92 -19.16
CA ASN A 22 0.12 -32.48 -18.24
C ASN A 22 -1.22 -31.72 -18.38
N ARG A 23 -2.30 -32.26 -17.80
CA ARG A 23 -3.63 -31.61 -17.76
C ARG A 23 -3.60 -30.20 -17.17
N TRP A 24 -2.65 -29.93 -16.28
CA TRP A 24 -2.41 -28.61 -15.70
C TRP A 24 -1.70 -27.65 -16.66
N ASP A 25 -0.89 -28.15 -17.60
CA ASP A 25 -0.27 -27.36 -18.66
C ASP A 25 -1.33 -26.83 -19.64
N ALA A 26 -2.40 -27.59 -19.89
CA ALA A 26 -3.52 -27.18 -20.73
C ALA A 26 -4.33 -25.98 -20.16
N ILE A 27 -4.28 -25.76 -18.84
CA ILE A 27 -4.95 -24.63 -18.16
C ILE A 27 -3.99 -23.45 -18.03
N ALA A 28 -2.72 -23.71 -17.69
CA ALA A 28 -1.72 -22.67 -17.49
C ALA A 28 -1.31 -21.94 -18.78
N PHE A 29 -1.20 -22.67 -19.89
CA PHE A 29 -0.66 -22.14 -21.13
C PHE A 29 -1.56 -21.07 -21.77
N PRO A 30 -2.90 -21.26 -21.85
CA PRO A 30 -3.81 -20.20 -22.27
C PRO A 30 -3.75 -18.97 -21.36
N LEU A 31 -3.61 -19.13 -20.04
CA LEU A 31 -3.51 -18.02 -19.10
C LEU A 31 -2.26 -17.17 -19.36
N ILE A 32 -1.11 -17.81 -19.57
CA ILE A 32 0.16 -17.11 -19.87
C ILE A 32 0.08 -16.40 -21.23
N ILE A 33 -0.42 -17.07 -22.26
CA ILE A 33 -0.57 -16.47 -23.60
C ILE A 33 -1.53 -15.29 -23.56
N CYS A 34 -2.66 -15.43 -22.86
CA CYS A 34 -3.61 -14.35 -22.69
C CYS A 34 -2.93 -13.14 -22.03
N LEU A 35 -2.18 -13.36 -20.95
CA LEU A 35 -1.47 -12.28 -20.23
C LEU A 35 -0.42 -11.59 -21.12
N LEU A 36 0.34 -12.34 -21.90
CA LEU A 36 1.33 -11.80 -22.84
C LEU A 36 0.67 -11.03 -24.00
N ALA A 37 -0.37 -11.59 -24.61
CA ALA A 37 -1.11 -10.93 -25.70
C ALA A 37 -1.72 -9.61 -25.20
N MET A 38 -2.28 -9.61 -23.99
CA MET A 38 -2.85 -8.43 -23.36
C MET A 38 -1.79 -7.35 -23.06
N ALA A 39 -0.60 -7.75 -22.60
CA ALA A 39 0.52 -6.81 -22.39
C ALA A 39 0.98 -6.16 -23.70
N ILE A 40 1.03 -6.94 -24.79
CA ILE A 40 1.39 -6.43 -26.13
C ILE A 40 0.35 -5.44 -26.65
N VAL A 41 -0.94 -5.77 -26.53
CA VAL A 41 -2.04 -4.87 -26.94
C VAL A 41 -2.00 -3.56 -26.14
N GLY A 42 -1.83 -3.64 -24.81
CA GLY A 42 -1.69 -2.46 -23.97
C GLY A 42 -0.48 -1.59 -24.38
N PHE A 43 0.66 -2.22 -24.68
CA PHE A 43 1.85 -1.50 -25.14
C PHE A 43 1.60 -0.75 -26.46
N HIS A 44 0.97 -1.38 -27.44
CA HIS A 44 0.64 -0.71 -28.71
C HIS A 44 -0.28 0.50 -28.51
N GLN A 45 -1.28 0.39 -27.63
CA GLN A 45 -2.21 1.47 -27.33
C GLN A 45 -1.54 2.63 -26.58
N THR A 46 -0.53 2.36 -25.74
CA THR A 46 0.23 3.43 -25.04
C THR A 46 1.08 4.28 -25.98
N MET A 47 1.47 3.73 -27.14
CA MET A 47 2.26 4.44 -28.15
C MET A 47 1.41 5.26 -29.13
N ALA A 48 0.08 5.24 -29.00
CA ALA A 48 -0.83 5.99 -29.84
C ALA A 48 -0.73 7.52 -29.64
N PRO A 49 -1.13 8.33 -30.63
CA PRO A 49 -1.24 9.79 -30.48
C PRO A 49 -2.28 10.17 -29.43
N ILE A 50 -2.02 11.21 -28.64
CA ILE A 50 -2.90 11.65 -27.55
C ILE A 50 -4.29 12.11 -28.03
N GLY A 51 -4.40 12.54 -29.30
CA GLY A 51 -5.68 12.93 -29.92
C GLY A 51 -6.70 11.77 -30.02
N THR A 52 -6.24 10.52 -29.91
CA THR A 52 -7.13 9.35 -29.82
C THR A 52 -8.00 9.38 -28.56
N LEU A 53 -7.47 9.91 -27.44
CA LEU A 53 -8.20 10.05 -26.17
C LEU A 53 -9.29 11.13 -26.23
N GLN A 54 -9.11 12.15 -27.07
CA GLN A 54 -10.09 13.24 -27.23
C GLN A 54 -11.24 12.88 -28.18
N THR A 55 -11.00 11.95 -29.11
CA THR A 55 -11.96 11.54 -30.13
C THR A 55 -12.79 10.33 -29.71
N GLN A 56 -12.28 9.49 -28.81
CA GLN A 56 -12.94 8.27 -28.37
C GLN A 56 -13.55 8.46 -26.96
N LYS A 57 -14.84 8.85 -26.91
CA LYS A 57 -15.59 8.90 -25.64
C LYS A 57 -15.63 7.52 -24.99
N ILE A 58 -15.55 7.46 -23.65
CA ILE A 58 -15.65 6.21 -22.89
C ILE A 58 -17.06 5.64 -23.08
N SER A 59 -17.16 4.41 -23.58
CA SER A 59 -18.44 3.73 -23.78
C SER A 59 -18.91 3.10 -22.48
N LEU A 60 -20.18 3.31 -22.14
CA LEU A 60 -20.82 2.69 -20.97
C LEU A 60 -21.42 1.31 -21.28
N ASP A 61 -21.21 0.75 -22.47
CA ASP A 61 -21.66 -0.61 -22.78
C ASP A 61 -20.88 -1.64 -21.92
N PRO A 62 -21.57 -2.51 -21.15
CA PRO A 62 -20.95 -3.55 -20.33
C PRO A 62 -19.99 -4.47 -21.09
N SER A 63 -20.15 -4.63 -22.41
CA SER A 63 -19.24 -5.42 -23.25
C SER A 63 -17.79 -4.92 -23.23
N ASN A 64 -17.56 -3.62 -22.95
CA ASN A 64 -16.23 -3.01 -22.89
C ASN A 64 -15.57 -3.14 -21.50
N LEU A 65 -16.32 -3.52 -20.46
CA LEU A 65 -15.79 -3.63 -19.10
C LEU A 65 -14.62 -4.60 -18.96
N PRO A 66 -14.59 -5.78 -19.63
CA PRO A 66 -13.43 -6.65 -19.58
C PRO A 66 -12.15 -5.99 -20.09
N GLU A 67 -12.23 -5.19 -21.16
CA GLU A 67 -11.06 -4.46 -21.69
C GLU A 67 -10.63 -3.34 -20.72
N TYR A 68 -11.58 -2.57 -20.21
CA TYR A 68 -11.30 -1.53 -19.22
C TYR A 68 -10.72 -2.10 -17.93
N ALA A 69 -11.26 -3.21 -17.43
CA ALA A 69 -10.75 -3.98 -16.30
C ALA A 69 -9.31 -4.41 -16.50
N LEU A 70 -9.02 -4.92 -17.69
CA LEU A 70 -7.69 -5.34 -18.04
C LEU A 70 -6.70 -4.17 -18.04
N ARG A 71 -7.02 -3.05 -18.70
CA ARG A 71 -6.14 -1.88 -18.76
C ARG A 71 -5.82 -1.34 -17.37
N THR A 72 -6.84 -1.19 -16.52
CA THR A 72 -6.65 -0.80 -15.12
C THR A 72 -5.76 -1.79 -14.37
N THR A 73 -6.01 -3.09 -14.52
CA THR A 73 -5.22 -4.14 -13.85
C THR A 73 -3.75 -4.10 -14.30
N LEU A 74 -3.48 -3.91 -15.60
CA LEU A 74 -2.12 -3.79 -16.12
C LEU A 74 -1.39 -2.57 -15.53
N ARG A 75 -2.04 -1.41 -15.44
CA ARG A 75 -1.47 -0.22 -14.77
C ARG A 75 -1.13 -0.50 -13.31
N MET A 76 -2.04 -1.15 -12.59
CA MET A 76 -1.83 -1.49 -11.18
C MET A 76 -0.70 -2.51 -10.98
N LEU A 77 -0.55 -3.50 -11.87
CA LEU A 77 0.55 -4.45 -11.84
C LEU A 77 1.89 -3.78 -12.18
N ALA A 78 1.92 -2.90 -13.18
CA ALA A 78 3.12 -2.12 -13.52
C ALA A 78 3.55 -1.23 -12.35
N ALA A 79 2.58 -0.55 -11.71
CA ALA A 79 2.81 0.21 -10.48
C ALA A 79 3.35 -0.68 -9.35
N MET A 80 2.79 -1.87 -9.15
CA MET A 80 3.24 -2.80 -8.10
C MET A 80 4.69 -3.25 -8.31
N VAL A 81 5.09 -3.52 -9.54
CA VAL A 81 6.49 -3.86 -9.89
C VAL A 81 7.40 -2.68 -9.58
N ALA A 82 7.02 -1.46 -9.95
CA ALA A 82 7.77 -0.25 -9.63
C ALA A 82 7.85 -0.02 -8.11
N SER A 83 6.77 -0.23 -7.37
CA SER A 83 6.69 -0.10 -5.91
C SER A 83 7.56 -1.14 -5.20
N LEU A 84 7.61 -2.37 -5.71
CA LEU A 84 8.49 -3.42 -5.19
C LEU A 84 9.97 -3.08 -5.43
N ALA A 85 10.33 -2.63 -6.64
CA ALA A 85 11.69 -2.21 -6.95
C ALA A 85 12.13 -1.03 -6.07
N PHE A 86 11.26 -0.02 -5.95
CA PHE A 86 11.47 1.11 -5.05
C PHE A 86 11.65 0.65 -3.59
N THR A 87 10.77 -0.24 -3.10
CA THR A 87 10.82 -0.77 -1.73
C THR A 87 12.16 -1.46 -1.44
N LEU A 88 12.61 -2.34 -2.34
CA LEU A 88 13.85 -3.08 -2.17
C LEU A 88 15.08 -2.17 -2.20
N VAL A 89 15.10 -1.14 -3.06
CA VAL A 89 16.23 -0.20 -3.15
C VAL A 89 16.20 0.82 -2.01
N TYR A 90 15.09 1.54 -1.86
CA TYR A 90 14.93 2.63 -0.91
C TYR A 90 14.97 2.14 0.53
N GLY A 91 14.23 1.07 0.84
CA GLY A 91 14.19 0.48 2.18
C GLY A 91 15.55 -0.09 2.60
N THR A 92 16.28 -0.73 1.69
CA THR A 92 17.64 -1.22 1.96
C THR A 92 18.61 -0.07 2.24
N LEU A 93 18.56 0.98 1.41
CA LEU A 93 19.44 2.14 1.58
C LEU A 93 19.18 2.84 2.93
N ALA A 94 17.91 3.03 3.28
CA ALA A 94 17.51 3.62 4.57
C ALA A 94 17.87 2.73 5.77
N ALA A 95 17.77 1.40 5.64
CA ALA A 95 18.11 0.45 6.70
C ALA A 95 19.62 0.29 6.91
N LYS A 96 20.42 0.25 5.83
CA LYS A 96 21.85 -0.06 5.92
C LYS A 96 22.74 1.18 6.10
N SER A 97 22.31 2.37 5.66
CA SER A 97 23.08 3.60 5.81
C SER A 97 22.46 4.52 6.85
N ARG A 98 23.23 4.84 7.91
CA ARG A 98 22.79 5.81 8.94
C ARG A 98 22.51 7.18 8.33
N ARG A 99 23.37 7.65 7.42
CA ARG A 99 23.22 8.95 6.76
C ARG A 99 22.02 9.00 5.83
N ALA A 100 21.78 7.93 5.08
CA ALA A 100 20.60 7.83 4.25
C ALA A 100 19.33 7.75 5.12
N GLY A 101 19.32 6.95 6.19
CA GLY A 101 18.19 6.85 7.10
C GLY A 101 17.76 8.19 7.72
N MET A 102 18.71 9.10 8.00
CA MET A 102 18.41 10.46 8.50
C MET A 102 17.63 11.34 7.51
N VAL A 103 17.69 11.04 6.20
CA VAL A 103 17.05 11.83 5.15
C VAL A 103 15.86 11.08 4.54
N LEU A 104 16.05 9.81 4.20
CA LEU A 104 15.07 8.98 3.52
C LEU A 104 13.85 8.68 4.40
N ILE A 105 14.03 8.43 5.71
CA ILE A 105 12.88 8.13 6.59
C ILE A 105 11.97 9.35 6.75
N PRO A 106 12.47 10.57 7.08
CA PRO A 106 11.62 11.75 7.10
C PRO A 106 10.96 12.07 5.76
N ILE A 107 11.66 11.88 4.63
CA ILE A 107 11.06 12.06 3.30
C ILE A 107 9.89 11.08 3.11
N LEU A 108 10.07 9.81 3.47
CA LEU A 108 9.03 8.81 3.33
C LEU A 108 7.85 9.10 4.28
N ASP A 109 8.12 9.56 5.50
CA ASP A 109 7.12 10.00 6.47
C ASP A 109 6.27 11.17 5.95
N ILE A 110 6.87 12.11 5.22
CA ILE A 110 6.16 13.24 4.60
C ILE A 110 5.41 12.74 3.35
N LEU A 111 6.07 12.05 2.42
CA LEU A 111 5.48 11.63 1.15
C LEU A 111 4.27 10.70 1.33
N GLN A 112 4.23 9.88 2.38
CA GLN A 112 3.04 9.06 2.68
C GLN A 112 1.81 9.89 3.08
N SER A 113 2.03 11.10 3.60
CA SER A 113 0.97 12.02 4.03
C SER A 113 0.53 12.97 2.91
N VAL A 114 1.33 13.08 1.85
CA VAL A 114 1.00 13.90 0.68
C VAL A 114 -0.08 13.17 -0.13
N PRO A 115 -1.25 13.79 -0.35
CA PRO A 115 -2.32 13.12 -1.05
C PRO A 115 -2.08 13.01 -2.55
N VAL A 116 -2.57 11.90 -3.13
CA VAL A 116 -2.42 11.61 -4.56
C VAL A 116 -2.99 12.72 -5.44
N LEU A 117 -4.22 13.17 -5.17
CA LEU A 117 -4.84 14.29 -5.92
C LEU A 117 -4.00 15.57 -5.88
N GLY A 118 -3.34 15.84 -4.74
CA GLY A 118 -2.57 17.06 -4.55
C GLY A 118 -1.38 17.17 -5.51
N TYR A 119 -0.70 16.05 -5.80
CA TYR A 119 0.41 16.07 -6.77
C TYR A 119 0.08 15.57 -8.17
N ILE A 120 -1.07 14.93 -8.40
CA ILE A 120 -1.50 14.51 -9.75
C ILE A 120 -1.36 15.68 -10.74
N SER A 121 -1.74 16.89 -10.34
CA SER A 121 -1.63 18.10 -11.17
C SER A 121 -0.21 18.37 -11.68
N PHE A 122 0.80 18.23 -10.80
CA PHE A 122 2.20 18.43 -11.18
C PHE A 122 2.75 17.24 -11.97
N THR A 123 2.40 16.01 -11.57
CA THR A 123 2.94 14.79 -12.21
C THR A 123 2.39 14.59 -13.60
N VAL A 124 1.11 14.89 -13.83
CA VAL A 124 0.50 14.83 -15.16
C VAL A 124 1.19 15.80 -16.09
N THR A 125 1.36 17.06 -15.68
CA THR A 125 2.08 18.06 -16.45
C THR A 125 3.51 17.60 -16.77
N PHE A 126 4.22 17.04 -15.79
CA PHE A 126 5.58 16.52 -15.95
C PHE A 126 5.67 15.38 -16.98
N PHE A 127 4.83 14.34 -16.87
CA PHE A 127 4.90 13.20 -17.77
C PHE A 127 4.38 13.51 -19.18
N LEU A 128 3.39 14.39 -19.31
CA LEU A 128 2.94 14.89 -20.62
C LEU A 128 4.02 15.71 -21.31
N ALA A 129 4.78 16.52 -20.57
CA ALA A 129 5.91 17.27 -21.11
C ALA A 129 7.08 16.34 -21.52
N LEU A 130 7.27 15.23 -20.82
CA LEU A 130 8.30 14.24 -21.15
C LEU A 130 8.00 13.44 -22.43
N PHE A 131 6.71 13.20 -22.71
CA PHE A 131 6.23 12.47 -23.89
C PHE A 131 5.17 13.26 -24.67
N PRO A 132 5.56 14.37 -25.32
CA PRO A 132 4.61 15.27 -25.96
C PRO A 132 3.84 14.56 -27.08
N GLY A 133 2.52 14.74 -27.09
CA GLY A 133 1.63 14.21 -28.14
C GLY A 133 1.35 12.71 -28.09
N ARG A 134 1.85 11.97 -27.08
CA ARG A 134 1.63 10.53 -26.92
C ARG A 134 0.81 10.19 -25.69
N VAL A 135 0.02 9.12 -25.78
CA VAL A 135 -0.75 8.58 -24.65
C VAL A 135 0.16 8.11 -23.51
N LEU A 136 1.39 7.70 -23.81
CA LEU A 136 2.41 7.27 -22.84
C LEU A 136 2.62 8.24 -21.68
N GLY A 137 2.57 9.56 -21.93
CA GLY A 137 2.72 10.55 -20.86
C GLY A 137 1.58 10.47 -19.83
N ALA A 138 0.34 10.34 -20.30
CA ALA A 138 -0.81 10.16 -19.43
C ALA A 138 -0.78 8.80 -18.72
N GLU A 139 -0.39 7.73 -19.41
CA GLU A 139 -0.23 6.39 -18.84
C GLU A 139 0.80 6.36 -17.70
N LEU A 140 1.96 7.01 -17.89
CA LEU A 140 2.98 7.11 -16.85
C LEU A 140 2.52 7.97 -15.67
N ALA A 141 1.74 9.03 -15.91
CA ALA A 141 1.15 9.80 -14.83
C ALA A 141 0.17 8.97 -14.00
N ALA A 142 -0.68 8.17 -14.64
CA ALA A 142 -1.60 7.27 -13.96
C ALA A 142 -0.86 6.17 -13.18
N ILE A 143 0.12 5.51 -13.80
CA ILE A 143 0.96 4.50 -13.14
C ILE A 143 1.71 5.12 -11.96
N PHE A 144 2.23 6.34 -12.09
CA PHE A 144 2.91 7.04 -11.01
C PHE A 144 1.96 7.33 -9.83
N ALA A 145 0.74 7.79 -10.11
CA ALA A 145 -0.27 8.04 -9.09
C ALA A 145 -0.70 6.75 -8.35
N ILE A 146 -0.73 5.61 -9.04
CA ILE A 146 -0.98 4.31 -8.40
C ILE A 146 0.25 3.84 -7.62
N PHE A 147 1.45 3.96 -8.19
CA PHE A 147 2.73 3.56 -7.59
C PHE A 147 2.93 4.18 -6.20
N THR A 148 2.67 5.48 -6.07
CA THR A 148 2.80 6.21 -4.81
C THR A 148 1.82 5.69 -3.76
N SER A 149 0.58 5.36 -4.13
CA SER A 149 -0.38 4.76 -3.19
C SER A 149 0.06 3.38 -2.67
N GLN A 150 0.90 2.66 -3.43
CA GLN A 150 1.34 1.30 -3.10
C GLN A 150 2.70 1.28 -2.36
N ALA A 151 3.62 2.18 -2.71
CA ALA A 151 5.03 2.10 -2.33
C ALA A 151 5.30 2.33 -0.84
N TRP A 152 4.56 3.23 -0.19
CA TRP A 152 4.89 3.71 1.16
C TRP A 152 4.82 2.61 2.22
N ASN A 153 3.67 1.94 2.32
CA ASN A 153 3.43 0.90 3.31
C ASN A 153 4.38 -0.30 3.12
N MET A 154 4.61 -0.70 1.87
CA MET A 154 5.58 -1.75 1.52
C MET A 154 7.00 -1.38 1.95
N THR A 155 7.42 -0.13 1.73
CA THR A 155 8.77 0.33 2.07
C THR A 155 8.99 0.36 3.58
N PHE A 156 8.01 0.83 4.36
CA PHE A 156 8.10 0.79 5.83
C PHE A 156 8.16 -0.64 6.36
N SER A 157 7.29 -1.52 5.88
CA SER A 157 7.29 -2.93 6.28
C SER A 157 8.64 -3.59 5.99
N PHE A 158 9.21 -3.34 4.81
CA PHE A 158 10.51 -3.90 4.43
C PHE A 158 11.63 -3.31 5.29
N TYR A 159 11.68 -1.97 5.43
CA TYR A 159 12.65 -1.29 6.29
C TYR A 159 12.63 -1.82 7.73
N GLN A 160 11.45 -1.99 8.31
CA GLN A 160 11.29 -2.52 9.67
C GLN A 160 11.74 -3.98 9.76
N SER A 161 11.40 -4.80 8.77
CA SER A 161 11.85 -6.20 8.69
C SER A 161 13.38 -6.29 8.66
N LEU A 162 14.04 -5.44 7.88
CA LEU A 162 15.51 -5.37 7.85
C LEU A 162 16.14 -4.98 9.19
N ARG A 163 15.47 -4.12 9.97
CA ARG A 163 15.93 -3.65 11.29
C ARG A 163 15.67 -4.64 12.42
N THR A 164 14.74 -5.57 12.22
CA THR A 164 14.27 -6.53 13.25
C THR A 164 14.81 -7.95 13.05
N VAL A 165 15.70 -8.16 12.07
CA VAL A 165 16.39 -9.44 11.89
C VAL A 165 17.08 -9.86 13.21
N PRO A 166 16.79 -11.06 13.76
CA PRO A 166 17.40 -11.55 14.98
C PRO A 166 18.93 -11.56 14.93
N ARG A 167 19.57 -11.26 16.06
CA ARG A 167 21.03 -11.19 16.16
C ARG A 167 21.67 -12.53 15.80
N ASP A 168 21.11 -13.64 16.23
CA ASP A 168 21.65 -14.99 16.00
C ASP A 168 21.77 -15.31 14.50
N LEU A 169 20.75 -15.00 13.70
CA LEU A 169 20.80 -15.19 12.24
C LEU A 169 21.87 -14.29 11.59
N SER A 170 22.03 -13.08 12.12
CA SER A 170 23.05 -12.15 11.64
C SER A 170 24.48 -12.64 11.98
N GLU A 171 24.66 -13.27 13.13
CA GLU A 171 25.93 -13.87 13.56
C GLU A 171 26.26 -15.12 12.74
N VAL A 172 25.28 -15.99 12.51
CA VAL A 172 25.42 -17.16 11.62
C VAL A 172 25.80 -16.72 10.21
N SER A 173 25.12 -15.72 9.64
CA SER A 173 25.49 -15.16 8.33
C SER A 173 26.92 -14.63 8.28
N ARG A 174 27.41 -14.05 9.39
CA ARG A 174 28.79 -13.56 9.51
C ARG A 174 29.79 -14.70 9.65
N GLY A 175 29.45 -15.75 10.40
CA GLY A 175 30.25 -16.97 10.53
C GLY A 175 30.42 -17.73 9.21
N PHE A 176 29.38 -17.73 8.36
CA PHE A 176 29.46 -18.26 6.99
C PHE A 176 30.15 -17.31 5.98
N HIS A 177 30.68 -16.17 6.44
CA HIS A 177 31.36 -15.17 5.60
C HIS A 177 30.55 -14.70 4.38
N LEU A 178 29.22 -14.64 4.49
CA LEU A 178 28.36 -14.18 3.41
C LEU A 178 28.66 -12.70 3.09
N THR A 179 28.79 -12.37 1.80
CA THR A 179 28.92 -10.96 1.37
C THR A 179 27.63 -10.18 1.67
N PRO A 180 27.66 -8.83 1.74
CA PRO A 180 26.45 -8.03 1.95
C PRO A 180 25.35 -8.29 0.92
N TRP A 181 25.73 -8.63 -0.31
CA TRP A 181 24.82 -9.01 -1.39
C TRP A 181 24.22 -10.41 -1.18
N GLN A 182 25.05 -11.38 -0.80
CA GLN A 182 24.57 -12.73 -0.48
C GLN A 182 23.67 -12.71 0.77
N ARG A 183 24.04 -11.98 1.81
CA ARG A 183 23.22 -11.77 3.01
C ARG A 183 21.89 -11.11 2.67
N PHE A 184 21.89 -10.12 1.77
CA PHE A 184 20.67 -9.47 1.32
C PHE A 184 19.69 -10.49 0.71
N TRP A 185 20.12 -11.28 -0.27
CA TRP A 185 19.24 -12.22 -0.97
C TRP A 185 18.97 -13.53 -0.21
N LYS A 186 19.87 -13.98 0.66
CA LYS A 186 19.72 -15.28 1.36
C LYS A 186 19.09 -15.17 2.74
N LEU A 187 19.20 -14.03 3.41
CA LEU A 187 18.68 -13.83 4.77
C LEU A 187 17.64 -12.72 4.80
N GLU A 188 18.02 -11.51 4.42
CA GLU A 188 17.22 -10.30 4.67
C GLU A 188 15.93 -10.24 3.84
N VAL A 189 16.02 -10.50 2.54
CA VAL A 189 14.86 -10.53 1.64
C VAL A 189 13.91 -11.68 2.03
N PRO A 190 14.36 -12.94 2.19
CA PRO A 190 13.53 -14.04 2.68
C PRO A 190 12.84 -13.74 4.02
N PHE A 191 13.57 -13.22 5.01
CA PHE A 191 13.01 -12.86 6.31
C PHE A 191 11.89 -11.82 6.19
N SER A 192 12.01 -10.90 5.23
CA SER A 192 11.02 -9.83 5.01
C SER A 192 9.84 -10.27 4.14
N MET A 193 9.88 -11.43 3.48
CA MET A 193 8.85 -11.85 2.52
C MET A 193 7.43 -11.93 3.09
N PRO A 194 7.18 -12.54 4.27
CA PRO A 194 5.82 -12.63 4.82
C PRO A 194 5.20 -11.24 5.03
N GLY A 195 5.94 -10.34 5.68
CA GLY A 195 5.49 -8.96 5.92
C GLY A 195 5.35 -8.16 4.64
N LEU A 196 6.29 -8.31 3.69
CA LEU A 196 6.26 -7.60 2.42
C LEU A 196 5.05 -8.01 1.57
N ILE A 197 4.77 -9.31 1.42
CA ILE A 197 3.65 -9.80 0.62
C ILE A 197 2.31 -9.40 1.23
N TRP A 198 2.18 -9.45 2.56
CA TRP A 198 0.99 -8.93 3.24
C TRP A 198 0.77 -7.45 2.96
N ASN A 199 1.83 -6.64 3.05
CA ASN A 199 1.74 -5.21 2.77
C ASN A 199 1.55 -4.90 1.29
N MET A 200 2.03 -5.75 0.36
CA MET A 200 1.71 -5.66 -1.07
C MET A 200 0.22 -5.86 -1.32
N MET A 201 -0.41 -6.84 -0.65
CA MET A 201 -1.85 -7.11 -0.78
C MET A 201 -2.67 -5.91 -0.29
N MET A 202 -2.34 -5.36 0.89
CA MET A 202 -2.97 -4.14 1.42
C MET A 202 -2.74 -2.92 0.53
N SER A 203 -1.52 -2.74 0.02
CA SER A 203 -1.19 -1.66 -0.90
C SER A 203 -1.96 -1.75 -2.22
N MET A 204 -2.17 -2.95 -2.76
CA MET A 204 -3.02 -3.15 -3.94
C MET A 204 -4.45 -2.67 -3.69
N SER A 205 -5.01 -3.02 -2.53
CA SER A 205 -6.33 -2.56 -2.10
C SER A 205 -6.42 -1.03 -2.03
N GLY A 206 -5.39 -0.39 -1.45
CA GLY A 206 -5.30 1.07 -1.39
C GLY A 206 -5.23 1.74 -2.76
N GLY A 207 -4.57 1.09 -3.74
CA GLY A 207 -4.46 1.59 -5.10
C GLY A 207 -5.81 1.76 -5.81
N TRP A 208 -6.77 0.85 -5.58
CA TRP A 208 -8.10 0.95 -6.20
C TRP A 208 -8.85 2.24 -5.86
N PHE A 209 -8.64 2.78 -4.66
CA PHE A 209 -9.25 4.03 -4.24
C PHE A 209 -8.85 5.21 -5.14
N PHE A 210 -7.62 5.18 -5.66
CA PHE A 210 -7.05 6.24 -6.50
C PHE A 210 -7.13 5.96 -8.00
N VAL A 211 -7.52 4.76 -8.42
CA VAL A 211 -7.64 4.40 -9.84
C VAL A 211 -8.52 5.39 -10.60
N VAL A 212 -9.67 5.78 -10.04
CA VAL A 212 -10.60 6.73 -10.66
C VAL A 212 -9.92 8.08 -10.92
N ALA A 213 -9.21 8.61 -9.92
CA ALA A 213 -8.47 9.88 -10.06
C ALA A 213 -7.26 9.76 -10.99
N SER A 214 -6.68 8.57 -11.14
CA SER A 214 -5.55 8.32 -12.04
C SER A 214 -5.98 8.11 -13.50
N GLU A 215 -7.22 7.66 -13.75
CA GLU A 215 -7.74 7.37 -15.09
C GLU A 215 -8.65 8.48 -15.62
N ALA A 216 -9.29 9.25 -14.74
CA ALA A 216 -10.05 10.46 -15.08
C ALA A 216 -9.38 11.67 -14.42
N ILE A 217 -8.35 12.18 -15.09
CA ILE A 217 -7.53 13.28 -14.59
C ILE A 217 -8.15 14.60 -15.03
N THR A 218 -8.54 15.44 -14.08
CA THR A 218 -9.01 16.81 -14.34
C THR A 218 -8.11 17.80 -13.61
N VAL A 219 -7.42 18.64 -14.38
CA VAL A 219 -6.52 19.68 -13.84
C VAL A 219 -6.76 20.97 -14.63
N GLY A 220 -7.34 21.98 -13.98
CA GLY A 220 -7.75 23.22 -14.64
C GLY A 220 -8.71 22.95 -15.82
N ASN A 221 -8.36 23.44 -17.01
CA ASN A 221 -9.19 23.29 -18.21
C ASN A 221 -8.91 22.02 -19.03
N GLN A 222 -8.00 21.15 -18.59
CA GLN A 222 -7.66 19.91 -19.31
C GLN A 222 -8.20 18.71 -18.55
N THR A 223 -9.06 17.94 -19.20
CA THR A 223 -9.48 16.62 -18.72
C THR A 223 -8.93 15.55 -19.64
N ILE A 224 -8.16 14.62 -19.07
CA ILE A 224 -7.58 13.49 -19.78
C ILE A 224 -8.18 12.23 -19.19
N THR A 225 -8.92 11.51 -20.02
CA THR A 225 -9.55 10.23 -19.66
C THR A 225 -8.81 9.08 -20.33
N LEU A 226 -8.17 8.24 -19.53
CA LEU A 226 -7.55 6.99 -19.97
C LEU A 226 -8.58 5.85 -19.91
N PRO A 227 -8.71 5.02 -20.95
CA PRO A 227 -9.64 3.90 -20.91
C PRO A 227 -9.29 2.93 -19.78
N GLY A 228 -10.27 2.64 -18.92
CA GLY A 228 -10.13 1.87 -17.70
C GLY A 228 -11.41 1.88 -16.86
N ILE A 229 -11.48 1.03 -15.84
CA ILE A 229 -12.66 0.93 -14.96
C ILE A 229 -12.94 2.26 -14.26
N GLY A 230 -11.89 2.96 -13.83
CA GLY A 230 -12.00 4.25 -13.17
C GLY A 230 -12.60 5.31 -14.08
N ALA A 231 -12.18 5.36 -15.34
CA ALA A 231 -12.78 6.26 -16.33
C ALA A 231 -14.23 5.88 -16.69
N TYR A 232 -14.55 4.58 -16.77
CA TYR A 232 -15.93 4.11 -16.93
C TYR A 232 -16.79 4.57 -15.75
N LEU A 233 -16.31 4.41 -14.51
CA LEU A 233 -17.03 4.88 -13.32
C LEU A 233 -17.21 6.40 -13.33
N ALA A 234 -16.16 7.16 -13.65
CA ALA A 234 -16.23 8.61 -13.74
C ALA A 234 -17.28 9.07 -14.77
N GLN A 235 -17.33 8.42 -15.94
CA GLN A 235 -18.33 8.68 -16.96
C GLN A 235 -19.75 8.30 -16.49
N ALA A 236 -19.91 7.14 -15.82
CA ALA A 236 -21.19 6.72 -15.25
C ALA A 236 -21.71 7.69 -14.17
N ILE A 237 -20.80 8.25 -13.36
CA ILE A 237 -21.10 9.30 -12.37
C ILE A 237 -21.54 10.59 -13.07
N SER A 238 -20.85 10.99 -14.13
CA SER A 238 -21.22 12.16 -14.94
C SER A 238 -22.61 12.01 -15.55
N ASP A 239 -22.90 10.84 -16.13
CA ASP A 239 -24.17 10.55 -16.82
C ASP A 239 -25.31 10.15 -15.86
N LYS A 240 -25.06 10.16 -14.54
CA LYS A 240 -25.98 9.73 -13.48
C LYS A 240 -26.56 8.32 -13.71
N ASN A 241 -25.78 7.43 -14.33
CA ASN A 241 -26.21 6.09 -14.71
C ASN A 241 -25.88 5.05 -13.62
N LEU A 242 -26.86 4.76 -12.76
CA LEU A 242 -26.69 3.77 -11.69
C LEU A 242 -26.54 2.33 -12.19
N GLY A 243 -27.12 1.99 -13.34
CA GLY A 243 -26.95 0.67 -13.95
C GLY A 243 -25.49 0.43 -14.32
N ALA A 244 -24.84 1.41 -14.93
CA ALA A 244 -23.41 1.38 -15.23
C ALA A 244 -22.54 1.27 -13.97
N VAL A 245 -22.86 2.00 -12.89
CA VAL A 245 -22.18 1.85 -11.59
C VAL A 245 -22.31 0.41 -11.05
N GLY A 246 -23.49 -0.19 -11.17
CA GLY A 246 -23.73 -1.60 -10.81
C GLY A 246 -22.85 -2.57 -11.61
N TRP A 247 -22.70 -2.36 -12.91
CA TRP A 247 -21.80 -3.16 -13.74
C TRP A 247 -20.33 -3.01 -13.36
N VAL A 248 -19.89 -1.80 -12.97
CA VAL A 248 -18.55 -1.59 -12.42
C VAL A 248 -18.35 -2.40 -11.14
N ILE A 249 -19.31 -2.38 -10.22
CA ILE A 249 -19.25 -3.14 -8.95
C ILE A 249 -19.07 -4.64 -9.23
N VAL A 250 -19.81 -5.19 -10.20
CA VAL A 250 -19.68 -6.59 -10.62
C VAL A 250 -18.31 -6.86 -11.24
N ALA A 251 -17.88 -6.04 -12.20
CA ALA A 251 -16.59 -6.19 -12.86
C ALA A 251 -15.42 -6.11 -11.86
N MET A 252 -15.45 -5.16 -10.93
CA MET A 252 -14.43 -5.03 -9.88
C MET A 252 -14.45 -6.20 -8.92
N SER A 253 -15.61 -6.74 -8.56
CA SER A 253 -15.72 -7.96 -7.75
C SER A 253 -15.00 -9.13 -8.42
N VAL A 254 -15.21 -9.33 -9.74
CA VAL A 254 -14.55 -10.38 -10.52
C VAL A 254 -13.04 -10.15 -10.57
N VAL A 255 -12.59 -8.92 -10.82
CA VAL A 255 -11.16 -8.57 -10.88
C VAL A 255 -10.49 -8.78 -9.53
N ILE A 256 -11.14 -8.39 -8.43
CA ILE A 256 -10.62 -8.56 -7.06
C ILE A 256 -10.44 -10.04 -6.73
N LEU A 257 -11.45 -10.87 -7.01
CA LEU A 257 -11.34 -12.31 -6.84
C LEU A 257 -10.26 -12.89 -7.74
N ALA A 258 -10.14 -12.42 -8.98
CA ALA A 258 -9.13 -12.90 -9.91
C ALA A 258 -7.71 -12.62 -9.37
N TYR A 259 -7.35 -11.37 -9.05
CA TYR A 259 -5.99 -11.12 -8.59
C TYR A 259 -5.71 -11.71 -7.19
N ASP A 260 -6.71 -11.82 -6.30
CA ASP A 260 -6.54 -12.54 -5.04
C ASP A 260 -6.12 -13.99 -5.30
N GLN A 261 -6.85 -14.71 -6.16
CA GLN A 261 -6.61 -16.11 -6.46
C GLN A 261 -5.36 -16.34 -7.33
N PHE A 262 -5.12 -15.48 -8.32
CA PHE A 262 -4.04 -15.65 -9.29
C PHE A 262 -2.70 -15.05 -8.85
N LEU A 263 -2.71 -14.02 -8.00
CA LEU A 263 -1.50 -13.31 -7.59
C LEU A 263 -1.21 -13.49 -6.10
N PHE A 264 -2.07 -13.00 -5.21
CA PHE A 264 -1.71 -12.90 -3.78
C PHE A 264 -1.81 -14.21 -3.02
N ARG A 265 -2.88 -15.00 -3.17
CA ARG A 265 -3.05 -16.28 -2.46
C ARG A 265 -1.89 -17.26 -2.71
N PRO A 266 -1.37 -17.43 -3.96
CA PRO A 266 -0.14 -18.19 -4.21
C PRO A 266 1.10 -17.60 -3.54
N LEU A 267 1.27 -16.27 -3.58
CA LEU A 267 2.41 -15.59 -2.96
C LEU A 267 2.41 -15.75 -1.44
N VAL A 268 1.24 -15.61 -0.80
CA VAL A 268 1.06 -15.81 0.65
C VAL A 268 1.37 -17.25 1.04
N ALA A 269 0.82 -18.24 0.32
CA ALA A 269 1.11 -19.65 0.57
C ALA A 269 2.59 -20.01 0.35
N TRP A 270 3.27 -19.35 -0.59
CA TRP A 270 4.70 -19.51 -0.79
C TRP A 270 5.54 -18.83 0.29
N ALA A 271 5.09 -17.69 0.83
CA ALA A 271 5.79 -16.91 1.83
C ALA A 271 5.78 -17.55 3.22
N ASP A 272 4.78 -18.38 3.50
CA ASP A 272 4.60 -19.06 4.78
C ASP A 272 5.85 -19.87 5.22
N LYS A 273 6.61 -20.42 4.26
CA LYS A 273 7.88 -21.11 4.54
C LYS A 273 8.99 -20.25 5.16
N PHE A 274 8.86 -18.92 5.09
CA PHE A 274 9.80 -17.97 5.68
C PHE A 274 9.31 -17.41 7.03
N ARG A 275 8.12 -17.80 7.46
CA ARG A 275 7.54 -17.37 8.72
C ARG A 275 8.28 -18.05 9.87
N MET A 276 8.83 -17.23 10.76
CA MET A 276 9.65 -17.67 11.89
C MET A 276 8.80 -17.66 13.15
N GLU A 277 8.05 -18.73 13.38
CA GLU A 277 7.25 -18.90 14.60
C GLU A 277 7.76 -20.10 15.39
N ASN A 278 7.99 -19.89 16.70
CA ASN A 278 8.44 -20.94 17.62
C ASN A 278 7.28 -21.82 18.12
N THR A 279 6.04 -21.47 17.77
CA THR A 279 4.82 -22.21 18.10
C THR A 279 4.12 -22.56 16.80
N ALA A 280 3.74 -23.83 16.62
CA ALA A 280 3.00 -24.26 15.45
C ALA A 280 1.63 -23.55 15.40
N SER A 281 1.56 -22.41 14.71
CA SER A 281 0.27 -21.83 14.33
C SER A 281 -0.43 -22.77 13.35
N GLY A 282 -1.77 -22.77 13.38
CA GLY A 282 -2.66 -23.70 12.66
C GLY A 282 -2.46 -23.81 11.14
N ASP A 283 -3.35 -24.57 10.49
CA ASP A 283 -3.27 -25.04 9.11
C ASP A 283 -2.60 -24.05 8.14
N ALA A 284 -1.54 -24.52 7.45
CA ALA A 284 -0.78 -23.73 6.50
C ALA A 284 -1.69 -23.18 5.37
N PRO A 285 -1.50 -21.92 4.92
CA PRO A 285 -2.31 -21.35 3.84
C PRO A 285 -2.21 -22.20 2.56
N GLN A 286 -3.35 -22.67 2.05
CA GLN A 286 -3.42 -23.47 0.82
C GLN A 286 -3.77 -22.59 -0.40
N SER A 287 -3.15 -22.88 -1.54
CA SER A 287 -3.42 -22.21 -2.82
C SER A 287 -3.46 -23.23 -3.96
N TRP A 288 -4.64 -23.37 -4.58
CA TRP A 288 -4.86 -24.28 -5.70
C TRP A 288 -3.95 -23.95 -6.90
N LEU A 289 -3.70 -22.66 -7.15
CA LEU A 289 -2.85 -22.23 -8.26
C LEU A 289 -1.38 -22.51 -7.97
N LEU A 290 -0.94 -22.34 -6.71
CA LEU A 290 0.41 -22.72 -6.33
C LEU A 290 0.60 -24.25 -6.46
N ASP A 291 -0.41 -25.02 -6.05
CA ASP A 291 -0.40 -26.48 -6.20
C ASP A 291 -0.43 -26.89 -7.68
N MET A 292 -1.18 -26.17 -8.52
CA MET A 292 -1.16 -26.32 -9.97
C MET A 292 0.25 -26.05 -10.50
N MET A 293 0.83 -24.86 -10.23
CA MET A 293 2.18 -24.50 -10.68
C MET A 293 3.24 -25.51 -10.25
N ARG A 294 3.12 -26.10 -9.04
CA ARG A 294 4.02 -27.16 -8.56
C ARG A 294 3.84 -28.49 -9.30
N ARG A 295 2.63 -28.77 -9.80
CA ARG A 295 2.27 -30.00 -10.54
C ARG A 295 2.46 -29.84 -12.06
N THR A 296 2.62 -28.62 -12.55
CA THR A 296 2.77 -28.27 -13.96
C THR A 296 4.23 -28.39 -14.41
N HIS A 297 4.51 -29.27 -15.38
CA HIS A 297 5.89 -29.56 -15.80
C HIS A 297 6.48 -28.46 -16.68
N LEU A 298 5.68 -27.83 -17.54
CA LEU A 298 6.14 -26.86 -18.54
C LEU A 298 6.37 -25.48 -17.91
N ILE A 299 5.55 -25.07 -16.93
CA ILE A 299 5.82 -23.89 -16.08
C ILE A 299 7.14 -24.08 -15.33
N HIS A 300 7.37 -25.27 -14.75
CA HIS A 300 8.62 -25.53 -14.05
C HIS A 300 9.82 -25.40 -15.01
N GLN A 301 9.73 -25.94 -16.23
CA GLN A 301 10.77 -25.78 -17.24
C GLN A 301 10.99 -24.32 -17.67
N LEU A 302 9.94 -23.52 -17.80
CA LEU A 302 10.02 -22.09 -18.13
C LEU A 302 10.60 -21.25 -16.98
N LEU A 303 10.28 -21.58 -15.73
CA LEU A 303 10.73 -20.84 -14.55
C LEU A 303 12.12 -21.27 -14.06
N VAL A 304 12.59 -22.47 -14.38
CA VAL A 304 13.92 -22.98 -13.97
C VAL A 304 15.06 -22.08 -14.45
N PRO A 305 15.13 -21.63 -15.72
CA PRO A 305 16.17 -20.71 -16.17
C PRO A 305 16.15 -19.38 -15.41
N ALA A 306 14.98 -18.80 -15.17
CA ALA A 306 14.82 -17.56 -14.41
C ALA A 306 15.25 -17.73 -12.94
N GLY A 307 14.83 -18.83 -12.30
CA GLY A 307 15.22 -19.18 -10.93
C GLY A 307 16.71 -19.47 -10.81
N TRP A 308 17.30 -20.12 -11.81
CA TRP A 308 18.73 -20.36 -11.90
C TRP A 308 19.51 -19.04 -12.02
N LEU A 309 19.13 -18.16 -12.95
CA LEU A 309 19.74 -16.83 -13.13
C LEU A 309 19.66 -15.99 -11.85
N LEU A 310 18.48 -15.93 -11.21
CA LEU A 310 18.30 -15.23 -9.93
C LEU A 310 19.16 -15.85 -8.82
N SER A 311 19.23 -17.18 -8.75
CA SER A 311 20.03 -17.87 -7.75
C SER A 311 21.54 -17.65 -7.97
N GLN A 312 21.98 -17.58 -9.23
CA GLN A 312 23.35 -17.26 -9.59
C GLN A 312 23.67 -15.80 -9.24
N ALA A 313 22.81 -14.86 -9.65
CA ALA A 313 22.93 -13.45 -9.32
C ALA A 313 23.00 -13.22 -7.80
N ALA A 314 22.15 -13.89 -7.03
CA ALA A 314 22.16 -13.84 -5.56
C ALA A 314 23.41 -14.46 -4.92
N ARG A 315 24.11 -15.37 -5.62
CA ARG A 315 25.35 -16.01 -5.15
C ARG A 315 26.60 -15.24 -5.52
N ILE A 316 26.53 -14.26 -6.43
CA ILE A 316 27.71 -13.47 -6.83
C ILE A 316 28.32 -12.85 -5.57
N PRO A 317 29.60 -13.13 -5.26
CA PRO A 317 30.29 -12.52 -4.15
C PRO A 317 30.68 -11.10 -4.52
N LEU A 318 29.69 -10.22 -4.70
CA LEU A 318 29.90 -8.78 -4.84
C LEU A 318 30.49 -8.26 -3.53
N ARG A 319 31.82 -8.34 -3.44
CA ARG A 319 32.60 -7.68 -2.41
C ARG A 319 32.64 -6.22 -2.83
N ALA A 320 31.84 -5.38 -2.18
CA ALA A 320 32.15 -3.96 -2.18
C ALA A 320 33.61 -3.84 -1.72
N PRO A 321 34.50 -3.14 -2.46
CA PRO A 321 35.89 -2.99 -2.06
C PRO A 321 35.88 -2.37 -0.67
N SER A 322 36.14 -3.18 0.35
CA SER A 322 36.34 -2.64 1.68
C SER A 322 37.66 -1.89 1.57
N ARG A 323 37.61 -0.58 1.78
CA ARG A 323 38.78 0.21 2.16
C ARG A 323 39.23 -0.16 3.59
N GLN A 324 39.24 -1.45 3.90
CA GLN A 324 39.83 -2.04 5.10
C GLN A 324 41.02 -2.90 4.67
N GLY A 325 41.94 -2.25 3.96
CA GLY A 325 43.34 -2.58 4.16
C GLY A 325 43.71 -2.14 5.56
N THR A 326 44.06 -3.10 6.41
CA THR A 326 45.13 -2.97 7.41
C THR A 326 45.44 -1.55 7.89
N ARG A 327 44.65 -1.03 8.84
CA ARG A 327 45.15 -0.01 9.77
C ARG A 327 44.72 -0.34 11.18
N ALA A 328 45.61 -1.00 11.90
CA ALA A 328 45.83 -0.68 13.30
C ALA A 328 46.11 0.84 13.39
N ARG A 329 45.27 1.58 14.13
CA ARG A 329 45.40 2.96 14.67
C ARG A 329 43.98 3.42 15.04
N GLY A 330 43.53 3.36 16.29
CA GLY A 330 43.97 4.20 17.40
C GLY A 330 43.16 5.50 17.40
N ALA A 331 42.20 5.65 18.34
CA ALA A 331 41.47 6.84 18.83
C ALA A 331 41.02 8.01 17.89
N SER A 332 41.49 8.15 16.64
CA SER A 332 41.24 9.29 15.75
C SER A 332 40.10 9.06 14.74
N ALA A 333 39.68 7.81 14.52
CA ALA A 333 38.53 7.46 13.68
C ALA A 333 37.19 8.02 14.21
N GLY A 334 37.11 8.33 15.50
CA GLY A 334 35.94 8.94 16.14
C GLY A 334 35.75 10.44 15.82
N ARG A 335 36.81 11.20 15.54
CA ARG A 335 36.70 12.65 15.23
C ARG A 335 36.35 12.90 13.76
N SER A 336 36.93 12.14 12.82
CA SER A 336 36.64 12.29 11.39
C SER A 336 35.20 11.88 11.02
N SER A 337 34.65 10.84 11.66
CA SER A 337 33.23 10.48 11.47
C SER A 337 32.27 11.51 12.08
N ARG A 338 32.60 12.10 13.25
CA ARG A 338 31.81 13.17 13.86
C ARG A 338 31.78 14.44 13.01
N ILE A 339 32.91 14.89 12.47
CA ILE A 339 32.94 16.06 11.56
C ILE A 339 32.11 15.78 10.32
N GLY A 340 32.26 14.59 9.71
CA GLY A 340 31.45 14.21 8.56
C GLY A 340 29.95 14.14 8.86
N ASP A 341 29.57 13.70 10.06
CA ASP A 341 28.17 13.66 10.49
C ASP A 341 27.62 15.07 10.79
N ILE A 342 28.45 15.98 11.33
CA ILE A 342 28.11 17.39 11.52
C ILE A 342 27.94 18.08 10.16
N VAL A 343 28.88 17.90 9.22
CA VAL A 343 28.80 18.48 7.88
C VAL A 343 27.58 17.96 7.13
N TRP A 344 27.30 16.65 7.21
CA TRP A 344 26.09 16.07 6.63
C TRP A 344 24.83 16.63 7.28
N GLY A 345 24.79 16.73 8.61
CA GLY A 345 23.67 17.32 9.34
C GLY A 345 23.44 18.78 8.95
N ALA A 346 24.49 19.59 8.89
CA ALA A 346 24.43 20.98 8.46
C ALA A 346 23.94 21.10 7.01
N PHE A 347 24.44 20.26 6.10
CA PHE A 347 23.96 20.22 4.71
C PHE A 347 22.47 19.89 4.63
N VAL A 348 22.01 18.87 5.36
CA VAL A 348 20.59 18.49 5.39
C VAL A 348 19.72 19.61 5.96
N ILE A 349 20.17 20.29 7.03
CA ILE A 349 19.45 21.43 7.62
C ILE A 349 19.38 22.58 6.61
N LEU A 350 20.50 22.98 6.00
CA LEU A 350 20.54 24.06 5.02
C LEU A 350 19.66 23.76 3.80
N LEU A 351 19.70 22.53 3.30
CA LEU A 351 18.84 22.09 2.20
C LEU A 351 17.36 22.16 2.61
N THR A 352 17.03 21.72 3.83
CA THR A 352 15.65 21.78 4.34
C THR A 352 15.16 23.23 4.46
N VAL A 353 15.98 24.12 5.02
CA VAL A 353 15.67 25.55 5.13
C VAL A 353 15.47 26.16 3.74
N TYR A 354 16.34 25.84 2.78
CA TYR A 354 16.20 26.31 1.40
C TYR A 354 14.90 25.84 0.75
N VAL A 355 14.56 24.55 0.86
CA VAL A 355 13.32 24.00 0.30
C VAL A 355 12.09 24.63 0.95
N VAL A 356 12.06 24.75 2.27
CA VAL A 356 10.95 25.40 3.00
C VAL A 356 10.82 26.86 2.57
N TRP A 357 11.93 27.59 2.46
CA TRP A 357 11.91 28.97 1.98
C TRP A 357 11.37 29.08 0.54
N ARG A 358 11.76 28.18 -0.37
CA ARG A 358 11.22 28.13 -1.74
C ARG A 358 9.72 27.83 -1.78
N VAL A 359 9.25 26.92 -0.93
CA VAL A 359 7.82 26.58 -0.83
C VAL A 359 7.03 27.77 -0.28
N VAL A 360 7.49 28.39 0.81
CA VAL A 360 6.81 29.54 1.44
C VAL A 360 6.76 30.73 0.49
N THR A 361 7.87 31.04 -0.19
CA THR A 361 7.91 32.14 -1.17
C THR A 361 6.99 31.89 -2.37
N PHE A 362 6.90 30.64 -2.86
CA PHE A 362 5.96 30.29 -3.93
C PHE A 362 4.50 30.38 -3.46
N VAL A 363 4.17 29.83 -2.29
CA VAL A 363 2.80 29.89 -1.74
C VAL A 363 2.37 31.34 -1.51
N ALA A 364 3.26 32.20 -1.03
CA ALA A 364 3.00 33.62 -0.82
C ALA A 364 2.63 34.40 -2.11
N THR A 365 2.86 33.85 -3.31
CA THR A 365 2.46 34.49 -4.58
C THR A 365 0.95 34.50 -4.81
N GLY A 366 0.20 33.56 -4.24
CA GLY A 366 -1.24 33.39 -4.47
C GLY A 366 -2.07 33.20 -3.20
N VAL A 367 -1.46 33.31 -2.02
CA VAL A 367 -2.08 32.97 -0.73
C VAL A 367 -1.86 34.09 0.28
N THR A 368 -2.95 34.53 0.92
CA THR A 368 -2.92 35.52 2.01
C THR A 368 -2.77 34.85 3.38
N MET A 369 -2.36 35.60 4.40
CA MET A 369 -2.28 35.07 5.78
C MET A 369 -3.65 34.67 6.34
N GLY A 370 -4.73 35.33 5.90
CA GLY A 370 -6.10 34.94 6.24
C GLY A 370 -6.46 33.56 5.69
N GLU A 371 -6.06 33.27 4.45
CA GLU A 371 -6.25 31.95 3.83
C GLU A 371 -5.50 30.86 4.59
N VAL A 372 -4.26 31.13 5.03
CA VAL A 372 -3.49 30.19 5.86
C VAL A 372 -4.24 29.84 7.15
N GLY A 373 -4.77 30.85 7.84
CA GLY A 373 -5.59 30.65 9.04
C GLY A 373 -6.85 29.84 8.74
N HIS A 374 -7.55 30.13 7.63
CA HIS A 374 -8.73 29.40 7.20
C HIS A 374 -8.44 27.91 6.93
N VAL A 375 -7.38 27.61 6.17
CA VAL A 375 -6.99 26.23 5.82
C VAL A 375 -6.54 25.45 7.06
N LEU A 376 -5.91 26.11 8.05
CA LEU A 376 -5.60 25.47 9.34
C LEU A 376 -6.87 25.07 10.10
N VAL A 377 -7.91 25.90 10.09
CA VAL A 377 -9.21 25.57 10.70
C VAL A 377 -9.87 24.40 9.95
N LEU A 378 -9.85 24.40 8.61
CA LEU A 378 -10.33 23.27 7.82
C LEU A 378 -9.57 21.97 8.16
N GLY A 379 -8.26 22.06 8.38
CA GLY A 379 -7.43 20.95 8.85
C GLY A 379 -7.87 20.40 10.21
N LEU A 380 -8.23 21.27 11.16
CA LEU A 380 -8.78 20.87 12.45
C LEU A 380 -10.16 20.19 12.32
N VAL A 381 -11.03 20.70 11.44
CA VAL A 381 -12.35 20.10 11.17
C VAL A 381 -12.17 18.67 10.63
N THR A 382 -11.30 18.48 9.64
CA THR A 382 -11.00 17.15 9.10
C THR A 382 -10.34 16.25 10.15
N LEU A 383 -9.39 16.75 10.95
CA LEU A 383 -8.78 15.99 12.05
C LEU A 383 -9.83 15.48 13.04
N LEU A 384 -10.74 16.35 13.48
CA LEU A 384 -11.81 16.00 14.40
C LEU A 384 -12.71 14.91 13.81
N ARG A 385 -13.09 15.07 12.54
CA ARG A 385 -13.89 14.07 11.80
C ARG A 385 -13.19 12.72 11.76
N VAL A 386 -11.90 12.67 11.39
CA VAL A 386 -11.10 11.44 11.38
C VAL A 386 -11.04 10.80 12.77
N LEU A 387 -10.81 11.58 13.83
CA LEU A 387 -10.77 11.09 15.20
C LEU A 387 -12.09 10.46 15.64
N VAL A 388 -13.20 11.14 15.41
CA VAL A 388 -14.55 10.66 15.75
C VAL A 388 -14.85 9.37 15.01
N LEU A 389 -14.56 9.30 13.71
CA LEU A 389 -14.82 8.12 12.90
C LEU A 389 -13.94 6.92 13.28
N ILE A 390 -12.67 7.14 13.61
CA ILE A 390 -11.81 6.07 14.14
C ILE A 390 -12.37 5.57 15.47
N ALA A 391 -12.78 6.47 16.37
CA ALA A 391 -13.37 6.06 17.64
C ALA A 391 -14.65 5.22 17.43
N ILE A 392 -15.54 5.64 16.55
CA ILE A 392 -16.77 4.90 16.19
C ILE A 392 -16.42 3.54 15.58
N ALA A 393 -15.48 3.50 14.62
CA ALA A 393 -15.04 2.26 14.01
C ALA A 393 -14.42 1.31 15.06
N SER A 394 -13.61 1.81 15.99
CA SER A 394 -13.03 1.04 17.08
C SER A 394 -14.10 0.45 18.01
N LEU A 395 -15.15 1.20 18.33
CA LEU A 395 -16.26 0.71 19.16
C LEU A 395 -16.99 -0.48 18.53
N VAL A 396 -17.03 -0.56 17.20
CA VAL A 396 -17.65 -1.67 16.45
C VAL A 396 -16.66 -2.82 16.23
N TRP A 397 -15.47 -2.51 15.71
CA TRP A 397 -14.54 -3.51 15.21
C TRP A 397 -13.62 -4.12 16.27
N VAL A 398 -13.35 -3.44 17.38
CA VAL A 398 -12.57 -4.04 18.47
C VAL A 398 -13.34 -5.21 19.11
N PRO A 399 -14.62 -5.06 19.49
CA PRO A 399 -15.40 -6.19 20.01
C PRO A 399 -15.55 -7.34 19.01
N LEU A 400 -15.87 -7.04 17.76
CA LEU A 400 -16.01 -8.04 16.70
C LEU A 400 -14.68 -8.75 16.42
N GLY A 401 -13.57 -8.00 16.35
CA GLY A 401 -12.24 -8.55 16.10
C GLY A 401 -11.81 -9.51 17.21
N VAL A 402 -12.06 -9.18 18.47
CA VAL A 402 -11.81 -10.08 19.61
C VAL A 402 -12.68 -11.32 19.54
N LEU A 403 -13.98 -11.17 19.24
CA LEU A 403 -14.90 -12.30 19.12
C LEU A 403 -14.46 -13.29 18.03
N ILE A 404 -14.00 -12.76 16.90
CA ILE A 404 -13.51 -13.55 15.76
C ILE A 404 -12.15 -14.18 16.09
N GLY A 405 -11.19 -13.39 16.58
CA GLY A 405 -9.82 -13.85 16.82
C GLY A 405 -9.68 -14.86 17.96
N LEU A 406 -10.56 -14.82 18.97
CA LEU A 406 -10.59 -15.84 20.02
C LEU A 406 -11.23 -17.17 19.58
N ARG A 407 -11.81 -17.24 18.36
CA ARG A 407 -12.51 -18.41 17.83
C ARG A 407 -11.96 -18.79 16.45
N PRO A 408 -10.92 -19.64 16.36
CA PRO A 408 -10.26 -19.99 15.09
C PRO A 408 -11.22 -20.43 13.97
N LYS A 409 -12.19 -21.31 14.29
CA LYS A 409 -13.21 -21.78 13.32
C LYS A 409 -14.10 -20.67 12.76
N LEU A 410 -14.31 -19.59 13.53
CA LEU A 410 -15.08 -18.44 13.08
C LEU A 410 -14.20 -17.54 12.18
N ALA A 411 -12.94 -17.36 12.56
CA ALA A 411 -11.95 -16.62 11.78
C ALA A 411 -11.76 -17.24 10.39
N GLU A 412 -11.63 -18.57 10.28
CA GLU A 412 -11.51 -19.28 8.99
C GLU A 412 -12.65 -18.98 8.00
N LYS A 413 -13.88 -18.76 8.52
CA LYS A 413 -15.06 -18.47 7.69
C LYS A 413 -15.23 -16.99 7.38
N ILE A 414 -14.95 -16.12 8.36
CA ILE A 414 -15.20 -14.67 8.23
C ILE A 414 -14.04 -13.95 7.55
N GLN A 415 -12.78 -14.37 7.77
CA GLN A 415 -11.62 -13.69 7.21
C GLN A 415 -11.67 -13.56 5.68
N PRO A 416 -12.01 -14.61 4.88
CA PRO A 416 -12.09 -14.48 3.43
C PRO A 416 -13.12 -13.43 2.98
N LEU A 417 -14.29 -13.41 3.62
CA LEU A 417 -15.33 -12.43 3.32
C LEU A 417 -14.88 -11.02 3.71
N ALA A 418 -14.30 -10.86 4.91
CA ALA A 418 -13.77 -9.57 5.37
C ALA A 418 -12.64 -9.08 4.47
N GLN A 419 -11.76 -9.96 3.99
CA GLN A 419 -10.67 -9.62 3.05
C GLN A 419 -11.23 -9.15 1.71
N PHE A 420 -12.24 -9.83 1.18
CA PHE A 420 -12.92 -9.41 -0.04
C PHE A 420 -13.58 -8.04 0.12
N LEU A 421 -14.31 -7.81 1.21
CA LEU A 421 -14.95 -6.52 1.50
C LEU A 421 -13.93 -5.41 1.74
N ALA A 422 -12.80 -5.72 2.37
CA ALA A 422 -11.70 -4.78 2.58
C ALA A 422 -10.98 -4.41 1.29
N ALA A 423 -10.85 -5.37 0.36
CA ALA A 423 -10.30 -5.15 -0.97
C ALA A 423 -11.21 -4.29 -1.86
N PHE A 424 -12.49 -4.19 -1.50
CA PHE A 424 -13.48 -3.49 -2.30
C PHE A 424 -13.32 -1.96 -2.20
N PRO A 425 -13.26 -1.23 -3.32
CA PRO A 425 -13.06 0.21 -3.31
C PRO A 425 -14.26 0.95 -2.70
N ALA A 426 -14.02 1.70 -1.63
CA ALA A 426 -15.08 2.45 -0.95
C ALA A 426 -15.71 3.55 -1.82
N ASN A 427 -14.96 4.10 -2.80
CA ASN A 427 -15.44 5.14 -3.72
C ASN A 427 -16.59 4.68 -4.62
N LEU A 428 -16.75 3.37 -4.86
CA LEU A 428 -17.91 2.82 -5.60
C LEU A 428 -19.24 3.03 -4.87
N LEU A 429 -19.20 3.21 -3.55
CA LEU A 429 -20.39 3.46 -2.73
C LEU A 429 -20.78 4.94 -2.73
N PHE A 430 -19.90 5.84 -3.20
CA PHE A 430 -20.12 7.30 -3.10
C PHE A 430 -21.40 7.75 -3.82
N PRO A 431 -21.70 7.29 -5.06
CA PRO A 431 -22.97 7.61 -5.72
C PRO A 431 -24.21 7.30 -4.87
N VAL A 432 -24.21 6.13 -4.21
CA VAL A 432 -25.32 5.68 -3.38
C VAL A 432 -25.51 6.62 -2.20
N PHE A 433 -24.42 7.00 -1.52
CA PHE A 433 -24.47 7.96 -0.41
C PHE A 433 -24.94 9.34 -0.88
N VAL A 434 -24.44 9.84 -2.00
CA VAL A 434 -24.85 11.15 -2.54
C VAL A 434 -26.33 11.17 -2.87
N ILE A 435 -26.85 10.12 -3.51
CA ILE A 435 -28.28 10.02 -3.83
C ILE A 435 -29.12 10.06 -2.56
N VAL A 436 -28.73 9.32 -1.52
CA VAL A 436 -29.42 9.34 -0.22
C VAL A 436 -29.36 10.74 0.41
N ILE A 437 -28.18 11.38 0.43
CA ILE A 437 -28.00 12.72 0.99
C ILE A 437 -28.88 13.74 0.29
N VAL A 438 -28.88 13.74 -1.05
CA VAL A 438 -29.67 14.68 -1.86
C VAL A 438 -31.16 14.39 -1.72
N ARG A 439 -31.56 13.11 -1.76
CA ARG A 439 -32.98 12.72 -1.68
C ARG A 439 -33.63 13.13 -0.36
N PHE A 440 -32.89 13.03 0.73
CA PHE A 440 -33.37 13.31 2.09
C PHE A 440 -32.86 14.65 2.66
N HIS A 441 -32.18 15.47 1.86
CA HIS A 441 -31.61 16.77 2.26
C HIS A 441 -30.74 16.69 3.53
N LEU A 442 -29.94 15.63 3.61
CA LEU A 442 -29.12 15.36 4.78
C LEU A 442 -27.92 16.30 4.85
N ASN A 443 -27.45 16.58 6.06
CA ASN A 443 -26.27 17.42 6.28
C ASN A 443 -25.01 16.75 5.70
N ALA A 444 -24.35 17.40 4.75
CA ALA A 444 -23.16 16.89 4.07
C ALA A 444 -21.98 16.64 5.02
N ASP A 445 -21.76 17.51 6.01
CA ASP A 445 -20.68 17.37 6.99
C ASP A 445 -20.79 16.10 7.83
N ILE A 446 -22.01 15.61 8.07
CA ILE A 446 -22.27 14.38 8.82
C ILE A 446 -22.29 13.17 7.88
N TRP A 447 -23.02 13.23 6.78
CA TRP A 447 -23.34 12.04 5.99
C TRP A 447 -22.31 11.68 4.93
N LEU A 448 -21.40 12.60 4.59
CA LEU A 448 -20.18 12.26 3.85
C LEU A 448 -19.10 11.65 4.76
N SER A 449 -19.13 11.93 6.07
CA SER A 449 -18.12 11.46 7.01
C SER A 449 -17.92 9.93 7.01
N PRO A 450 -18.95 9.06 7.01
CA PRO A 450 -18.76 7.62 6.99
C PRO A 450 -17.88 7.13 5.84
N LEU A 451 -17.92 7.79 4.68
CA LEU A 451 -17.14 7.42 3.49
C LEU A 451 -15.62 7.44 3.75
N ILE A 452 -15.16 8.23 4.72
CA ILE A 452 -13.74 8.31 5.14
C ILE A 452 -13.24 6.98 5.71
N VAL A 453 -14.09 6.31 6.50
CA VAL A 453 -13.68 5.13 7.27
C VAL A 453 -14.08 3.80 6.61
N LEU A 454 -14.97 3.84 5.60
CA LEU A 454 -15.47 2.64 4.92
C LEU A 454 -14.36 1.71 4.40
N GLY A 455 -13.32 2.28 3.79
CA GLY A 455 -12.18 1.53 3.28
C GLY A 455 -11.07 1.26 4.31
N THR A 456 -11.05 1.96 5.44
CA THR A 456 -9.91 1.98 6.37
C THR A 456 -10.20 1.31 7.71
N GLN A 457 -11.47 1.11 8.06
CA GLN A 457 -11.89 0.39 9.26
C GLN A 457 -11.35 -1.05 9.33
N TRP A 458 -11.12 -1.68 8.18
CA TRP A 458 -10.61 -3.06 8.08
C TRP A 458 -9.23 -3.24 8.69
N TYR A 459 -8.39 -2.19 8.69
CA TYR A 459 -7.09 -2.22 9.37
C TYR A 459 -7.23 -2.45 10.87
N ILE A 460 -8.25 -1.86 11.50
CA ILE A 460 -8.55 -2.07 12.92
C ILE A 460 -9.00 -3.52 13.13
N LEU A 461 -9.96 -4.00 12.33
CA LEU A 461 -10.49 -5.35 12.45
C LEU A 461 -9.38 -6.42 12.33
N PHE A 462 -8.58 -6.38 11.25
CA PHE A 462 -7.57 -7.42 11.02
C PHE A 462 -6.45 -7.42 12.06
N ASN A 463 -6.00 -6.24 12.49
CA ASN A 463 -4.99 -6.17 13.55
C ASN A 463 -5.55 -6.68 14.88
N VAL A 464 -6.78 -6.32 15.24
CA VAL A 464 -7.41 -6.83 16.48
C VAL A 464 -7.63 -8.35 16.41
N ILE A 465 -8.03 -8.91 15.26
CA ILE A 465 -8.10 -10.37 15.06
C ILE A 465 -6.73 -10.99 15.31
N ALA A 466 -5.67 -10.47 14.69
CA ALA A 466 -4.31 -10.98 14.85
C ALA A 466 -3.87 -10.94 16.33
N GLY A 467 -4.08 -9.82 17.02
CA GLY A 467 -3.75 -9.68 18.44
C GLY A 467 -4.52 -10.65 19.35
N ALA A 468 -5.81 -10.87 19.06
CA ALA A 468 -6.63 -11.82 19.80
C ALA A 468 -6.22 -13.29 19.54
N MET A 469 -5.78 -13.62 18.31
CA MET A 469 -5.25 -14.94 17.97
C MET A 469 -3.90 -15.21 18.63
N SER A 470 -3.03 -14.19 18.73
CA SER A 470 -1.73 -14.29 19.41
C SER A 470 -1.83 -14.26 20.94
N TYR A 471 -3.02 -13.99 21.50
CA TYR A 471 -3.20 -13.89 22.95
C TYR A 471 -2.90 -15.25 23.62
N PRO A 472 -1.91 -15.34 24.53
CA PRO A 472 -1.46 -16.63 25.04
C PRO A 472 -2.56 -17.37 25.80
N ASN A 473 -2.61 -18.70 25.64
CA ASN A 473 -3.65 -19.51 26.25
C ASN A 473 -3.56 -19.52 27.78
N ASP A 474 -2.36 -19.37 28.36
CA ASP A 474 -2.15 -19.33 29.81
C ASP A 474 -2.93 -18.18 30.46
N TYR A 475 -2.96 -17.00 29.85
CA TYR A 475 -3.77 -15.87 30.32
C TYR A 475 -5.28 -16.14 30.17
N LYS A 476 -5.70 -16.87 29.13
CA LYS A 476 -7.10 -17.28 28.96
C LYS A 476 -7.53 -18.25 30.06
N GLU A 477 -6.68 -19.23 30.39
CA GLU A 477 -6.98 -20.18 31.45
C GLU A 477 -6.90 -19.53 32.84
N ALA A 478 -5.94 -18.62 33.07
CA ALA A 478 -5.85 -17.85 34.30
C ALA A 478 -7.12 -17.01 34.53
N THR A 479 -7.59 -16.28 33.52
CA THR A 479 -8.82 -15.47 33.63
C THR A 479 -10.06 -16.31 33.89
N LYS A 480 -10.14 -17.53 33.32
CA LYS A 480 -11.19 -18.50 33.64
C LYS A 480 -11.10 -18.99 35.08
N ASN A 481 -9.91 -19.35 35.55
CA ASN A 481 -9.67 -19.85 36.91
C ASN A 481 -9.99 -18.80 37.98
N PHE A 482 -9.57 -17.54 37.76
CA PHE A 482 -9.92 -16.40 38.62
C PHE A 482 -11.35 -15.88 38.41
N ARG A 483 -12.13 -16.50 37.52
CA ARG A 483 -13.52 -16.12 37.19
C ARG A 483 -13.68 -14.65 36.78
N ILE A 484 -12.66 -14.09 36.12
CA ILE A 484 -12.70 -12.71 35.62
C ILE A 484 -13.70 -12.64 34.45
N ARG A 485 -14.75 -11.84 34.57
CA ARG A 485 -15.85 -11.74 33.59
C ARG A 485 -16.24 -10.28 33.30
N GLY A 486 -17.01 -10.08 32.22
CA GLY A 486 -17.60 -8.80 31.88
C GLY A 486 -16.56 -7.69 31.64
N TRP A 487 -16.76 -6.53 32.24
CA TRP A 487 -15.88 -5.37 32.04
C TRP A 487 -14.47 -5.56 32.59
N GLN A 488 -14.32 -6.29 33.70
CA GLN A 488 -13.00 -6.58 34.26
C GLN A 488 -12.16 -7.41 33.28
N TRP A 489 -12.77 -8.38 32.60
CA TRP A 489 -12.11 -9.18 31.57
C TRP A 489 -11.63 -8.31 30.39
N TRP A 490 -12.46 -7.37 29.94
CA TRP A 490 -12.05 -6.41 28.91
C TRP A 490 -10.90 -5.53 29.37
N ARG A 491 -11.03 -4.87 30.52
CA ARG A 491 -10.08 -3.86 31.00
C ARG A 491 -8.73 -4.46 31.43
N GLN A 492 -8.73 -5.64 32.05
CA GLN A 492 -7.54 -6.21 32.69
C GLN A 492 -6.91 -7.36 31.91
N ALA A 493 -7.64 -8.03 31.02
CA ALA A 493 -7.11 -9.16 30.25
C ALA A 493 -6.97 -8.85 28.77
N ILE A 494 -8.09 -8.64 28.07
CA ILE A 494 -8.06 -8.56 26.60
C ILE A 494 -7.51 -7.23 26.09
N LEU A 495 -8.09 -6.08 26.50
CA LEU A 495 -7.66 -4.78 25.96
C LEU A 495 -6.16 -4.55 26.15
N PRO A 496 -5.56 -4.82 27.33
CA PRO A 496 -4.11 -4.72 27.49
C PRO A 496 -3.33 -5.62 26.51
N GLY A 497 -3.74 -6.88 26.34
CA GLY A 497 -3.04 -7.83 25.48
C GLY A 497 -3.15 -7.53 23.98
N ILE A 498 -4.28 -6.99 23.51
CA ILE A 498 -4.47 -6.62 22.10
C ILE A 498 -4.05 -5.18 21.79
N PHE A 499 -3.73 -4.37 22.80
CA PHE A 499 -3.46 -2.94 22.63
C PHE A 499 -2.36 -2.63 21.59
N PRO A 500 -1.20 -3.32 21.57
CA PRO A 500 -0.18 -3.04 20.55
C PRO A 500 -0.69 -3.24 19.12
N TYR A 501 -1.49 -4.29 18.92
CA TYR A 501 -2.12 -4.59 17.64
C TYR A 501 -3.19 -3.56 17.29
N TYR A 502 -4.05 -3.19 18.25
CA TYR A 502 -5.04 -2.13 18.06
C TYR A 502 -4.39 -0.81 17.63
N VAL A 503 -3.33 -0.38 18.33
CA VAL A 503 -2.59 0.85 17.99
C VAL A 503 -2.05 0.76 16.56
N THR A 504 -1.47 -0.38 16.18
CA THR A 504 -0.98 -0.61 14.81
C THR A 504 -2.11 -0.46 13.79
N GLY A 505 -3.25 -1.11 14.01
CA GLY A 505 -4.41 -1.02 13.12
C GLY A 505 -5.01 0.39 13.05
N ALA A 506 -5.07 1.10 14.17
CA ALA A 506 -5.64 2.44 14.24
C ALA A 506 -4.74 3.50 13.58
N ILE A 507 -3.41 3.36 13.68
CA ILE A 507 -2.43 4.18 12.95
C ILE A 507 -2.64 4.01 11.44
N THR A 508 -2.69 2.76 10.96
CA THR A 508 -2.85 2.49 9.53
C THR A 508 -4.22 2.95 9.02
N ALA A 509 -5.30 2.73 9.79
CA ALA A 509 -6.63 3.23 9.48
C ALA A 509 -6.65 4.76 9.38
N SER A 510 -5.99 5.44 10.32
CA SER A 510 -5.88 6.90 10.29
C SER A 510 -5.14 7.41 9.05
N GLY A 511 -4.00 6.81 8.69
CA GLY A 511 -3.26 7.21 7.50
C GLY A 511 -4.08 7.09 6.22
N GLY A 512 -4.88 6.02 6.11
CA GLY A 512 -5.85 5.87 5.02
C GLY A 512 -7.00 6.89 5.09
N ALA A 513 -7.52 7.18 6.29
CA ALA A 513 -8.67 8.07 6.49
C ALA A 513 -8.36 9.51 6.07
N TRP A 514 -7.15 10.00 6.34
CA TRP A 514 -6.70 11.31 5.84
C TRP A 514 -6.73 11.39 4.32
N ASN A 515 -6.24 10.36 3.63
CA ASN A 515 -6.30 10.31 2.17
C ASN A 515 -7.73 10.20 1.64
N ALA A 516 -8.56 9.39 2.30
CA ALA A 516 -9.96 9.22 1.95
C ALA A 516 -10.79 10.50 2.16
N SER A 517 -10.40 11.36 3.12
CA SER A 517 -11.11 12.60 3.44
C SER A 517 -11.24 13.51 2.22
N ILE A 518 -10.21 13.58 1.37
CA ILE A 518 -10.21 14.46 0.18
C ILE A 518 -11.32 14.10 -0.79
N VAL A 519 -11.46 12.81 -1.10
CA VAL A 519 -12.46 12.35 -2.06
C VAL A 519 -13.84 12.30 -1.41
N SER A 520 -13.92 12.07 -0.10
CA SER A 520 -15.20 12.01 0.61
C SER A 520 -15.80 13.38 0.94
N GLU A 521 -14.97 14.40 1.20
CA GLU A 521 -15.44 15.74 1.58
C GLU A 521 -15.90 16.55 0.35
N PHE A 522 -15.56 16.10 -0.86
CA PHE A 522 -15.98 16.69 -2.11
C PHE A 522 -16.42 15.59 -3.08
N VAL A 523 -17.74 15.35 -3.15
CA VAL A 523 -18.32 14.32 -4.02
C VAL A 523 -19.23 14.95 -5.07
N GLN A 524 -19.16 14.44 -6.29
CA GLN A 524 -19.97 14.88 -7.42
C GLN A 524 -20.81 13.72 -7.96
N TRP A 525 -22.06 14.01 -8.32
CA TRP A 525 -22.98 13.11 -9.02
C TRP A 525 -23.68 13.88 -10.15
N GLY A 526 -23.20 13.70 -11.38
CA GLY A 526 -23.47 14.60 -12.51
C GLY A 526 -23.27 16.07 -12.14
N ASP A 527 -24.30 16.89 -12.26
CA ASP A 527 -24.24 18.32 -11.90
C ASP A 527 -24.34 18.59 -10.39
N THR A 528 -24.74 17.60 -9.60
CA THR A 528 -24.94 17.77 -8.16
C THR A 528 -23.61 17.61 -7.44
N LYS A 529 -23.19 18.66 -6.74
CA LYS A 529 -21.98 18.65 -5.91
C LYS A 529 -22.39 18.68 -4.45
N VAL A 530 -21.91 17.71 -3.68
CA VAL A 530 -22.11 17.65 -2.22
C VAL A 530 -20.75 17.90 -1.59
N VAL A 531 -20.66 18.97 -0.80
CA VAL A 531 -19.40 19.44 -0.22
C VAL A 531 -19.54 19.50 1.29
N ALA A 532 -18.61 18.84 1.98
CA ALA A 532 -18.40 18.99 3.41
C ALA A 532 -17.30 20.03 3.65
N HIS A 533 -17.41 20.77 4.76
CA HIS A 533 -16.36 21.64 5.26
C HIS A 533 -15.18 20.77 5.73
N GLY A 534 -14.01 21.00 5.16
CA GLY A 534 -12.81 20.27 5.50
C GLY A 534 -11.63 20.60 4.60
N LEU A 535 -10.45 20.17 5.02
CA LEU A 535 -9.21 20.38 4.27
C LEU A 535 -9.23 19.64 2.93
N GLY A 536 -9.91 18.49 2.89
CA GLY A 536 -10.04 17.68 1.71
C GLY A 536 -10.85 18.36 0.61
N SER A 537 -11.97 19.00 0.96
CA SER A 537 -12.75 19.75 -0.02
C SER A 537 -12.03 21.00 -0.53
N TYR A 538 -11.19 21.64 0.28
CA TYR A 538 -10.32 22.73 -0.15
C TYR A 538 -9.28 22.25 -1.18
N ILE A 539 -8.59 21.12 -0.92
CA ILE A 539 -7.61 20.55 -1.85
C ILE A 539 -8.30 20.15 -3.16
N ALA A 540 -9.45 19.47 -3.10
CA ALA A 540 -10.17 19.02 -4.28
C ALA A 540 -10.62 20.19 -5.18
N GLN A 541 -11.20 21.24 -4.59
CA GLN A 541 -11.66 22.41 -5.33
C GLN A 541 -10.52 23.21 -5.94
N THR A 542 -9.43 23.43 -5.20
CA THR A 542 -8.25 24.17 -5.71
C THR A 542 -7.50 23.38 -6.79
N THR A 543 -7.51 22.05 -6.69
CA THR A 543 -7.00 21.15 -7.73
C THR A 543 -7.85 21.22 -9.00
N ALA A 544 -9.18 21.18 -8.87
CA ALA A 544 -10.08 21.36 -10.01
C ALA A 544 -9.90 22.74 -10.66
N ALA A 545 -9.64 23.79 -9.87
CA ALA A 545 -9.37 25.13 -10.36
C ALA A 545 -7.96 25.33 -10.94
N GLY A 546 -7.02 24.42 -10.70
CA GLY A 546 -5.61 24.57 -11.12
C GLY A 546 -4.83 25.64 -10.33
N ASP A 547 -5.26 25.99 -9.12
CA ASP A 547 -4.62 27.00 -8.27
C ASP A 547 -3.45 26.39 -7.48
N PHE A 548 -2.27 26.32 -8.13
CA PHE A 548 -1.09 25.66 -7.57
C PHE A 548 -0.61 26.20 -6.22
N PRO A 549 -0.53 27.53 -5.97
CA PRO A 549 -0.20 28.05 -4.64
C PRO A 549 -1.13 27.53 -3.54
N LYS A 550 -2.44 27.50 -3.80
CA LYS A 550 -3.43 27.00 -2.83
C LYS A 550 -3.37 25.49 -2.64
N ILE A 551 -3.15 24.72 -3.71
CA ILE A 551 -2.94 23.27 -3.63
C ILE A 551 -1.75 22.96 -2.71
N ILE A 552 -0.62 23.67 -2.87
CA ILE A 552 0.57 23.47 -2.04
C ILE A 552 0.30 23.85 -0.59
N LEU A 553 -0.44 24.93 -0.32
CA LEU A 553 -0.86 25.26 1.04
C LEU A 553 -1.67 24.11 1.67
N GLY A 554 -2.68 23.59 0.96
CA GLY A 554 -3.52 22.50 1.44
C GLY A 554 -2.71 21.24 1.76
N ILE A 555 -1.80 20.85 0.86
CA ILE A 555 -0.89 19.72 1.06
C ILE A 555 0.03 19.95 2.27
N ALA A 556 0.59 21.14 2.42
CA ALA A 556 1.50 21.47 3.51
C ALA A 556 0.78 21.41 4.86
N VAL A 557 -0.44 21.96 4.95
CA VAL A 557 -1.27 21.89 6.15
C VAL A 557 -1.65 20.45 6.46
N MET A 558 -2.04 19.65 5.47
CA MET A 558 -2.37 18.24 5.67
C MET A 558 -1.16 17.45 6.20
N SER A 559 0.00 17.63 5.57
CA SER A 559 1.25 16.98 5.97
C SER A 559 1.65 17.36 7.40
N LEU A 560 1.46 18.64 7.78
CA LEU A 560 1.67 19.12 9.13
C LEU A 560 0.75 18.42 10.13
N PHE A 561 -0.56 18.39 9.89
CA PHE A 561 -1.53 17.75 10.78
C PHE A 561 -1.28 16.24 10.92
N VAL A 562 -1.05 15.52 9.82
CA VAL A 562 -0.75 14.09 9.84
C VAL A 562 0.54 13.82 10.63
N THR A 563 1.59 14.61 10.40
CA THR A 563 2.88 14.45 11.10
C THR A 563 2.75 14.75 12.60
N LEU A 564 2.07 15.84 12.96
CA LEU A 564 1.80 16.19 14.36
C LEU A 564 0.93 15.12 15.02
N PHE A 565 -0.10 14.63 14.34
CA PHE A 565 -0.96 13.57 14.84
C PHE A 565 -0.20 12.28 15.11
N ASN A 566 0.64 11.85 14.15
CA ASN A 566 1.55 10.72 14.31
C ASN A 566 2.51 10.90 15.48
N ARG A 567 3.06 12.10 15.65
CA ARG A 567 4.06 12.38 16.69
C ARG A 567 3.45 12.54 18.08
N LEU A 568 2.29 13.18 18.21
CA LEU A 568 1.68 13.57 19.47
C LEU A 568 0.73 12.50 20.03
N LEU A 569 0.05 11.73 19.17
CA LEU A 569 -0.85 10.66 19.61
C LEU A 569 -0.21 9.28 19.44
N TRP A 570 0.12 8.93 18.19
CA TRP A 570 0.42 7.55 17.84
C TRP A 570 1.77 7.04 18.38
N ARG A 571 2.84 7.84 18.26
CA ARG A 571 4.16 7.46 18.79
C ARG A 571 4.15 7.23 20.31
N PRO A 572 3.56 8.11 21.15
CA PRO A 572 3.40 7.84 22.58
C PRO A 572 2.59 6.58 22.88
N MET A 573 1.47 6.34 22.18
CA MET A 573 0.65 5.13 22.37
C MET A 573 1.45 3.86 22.04
N TYR A 574 2.23 3.88 20.96
CA TYR A 574 3.08 2.77 20.57
C TYR A 574 4.18 2.49 21.60
N ALA A 575 4.85 3.55 22.09
CA ALA A 575 5.87 3.42 23.13
C ALA A 575 5.30 2.90 24.47
N TYR A 576 4.08 3.31 24.82
CA TYR A 576 3.36 2.76 25.97
C TYR A 576 3.06 1.27 25.78
N ALA A 577 2.57 0.88 24.60
CA ALA A 577 2.31 -0.51 24.27
C ALA A 577 3.57 -1.39 24.40
N GLU A 578 4.71 -0.91 23.89
CA GLU A 578 5.96 -1.65 23.91
C GLU A 578 6.58 -1.78 25.30
N SER A 579 6.42 -0.77 26.16
CA SER A 579 7.06 -0.71 27.49
C SER A 579 6.25 -1.34 28.62
N ARG A 580 4.92 -1.32 28.54
CA ARG A 580 4.03 -1.73 29.65
C ARG A 580 3.15 -2.93 29.36
N LEU A 581 2.96 -3.28 28.08
CA LEU A 581 1.97 -4.27 27.64
C LEU A 581 2.56 -5.43 26.84
N ARG A 582 3.89 -5.49 26.68
CA ARG A 582 4.56 -6.70 26.20
C ARG A 582 4.32 -7.84 27.18
N LEU A 583 3.91 -8.99 26.66
CA LEU A 583 3.64 -10.20 27.43
C LEU A 583 4.88 -11.12 27.53
N ASP A 584 6.06 -10.56 27.25
CA ASP A 584 7.37 -11.25 27.25
C ASP A 584 8.11 -11.03 28.57
#